data_AF-A0AAW1P595-F1
#
_entry.id   AF-A0AAW1P595-F1
#
_cell.length_a   1.000
_cell.length_b   1.000
_cell.length_c   1.000
_cell.angle_alpha   90.00
_cell.angle_beta   90.00
_cell.angle_gamma   90.00
#
_symmetry.space_group_name_H-M   'P 1'
#
loop_
_entity.id
_entity.type
_entity.pdbx_description
1 polymer ?
#
loop_
_entity_poly.entity_id
_entity_poly.type
_entity_poly.pdbx_seq_one_letter_code
_entity_poly.pdbx_strand_id
1 'polypeptide(L)'
;MLSFALWLTATCTLTALSTTFAIGPESAVRPHRIPWGQEYYGEPSALYNPAAVFHPKHGWVTLFRLDKCFYEKCGIHKTNTSVIVADMGQGSAPDIDKGVKSAAVWEYEKASFDKLLADNNCDKFALGDFRPFLYKGDVYASFWIKFGWSTPNPPPQHVCWSTGWGDPHSCEYTAYGKLDFAAKQLQMTQQFAKPVLGASFKPEKNWGFLEQDGQLLLIYSLLPCTVIYRVDPTADKGAVFDRSFCYSSPELVEASTNHAMPTSRLSGHPQLWQHADGTSELLLLVHSRIHHNSYHNWAVRVDPATLKVTHITAGPIIKSTDFAVEGYLKGVLVVSSFHVVDVGGQETLRLFMGEGDQFSDWQDVPLSQVNWWAVDPALAVPMKDEQAVTEWSRRHRRLLRQ
;
A
#
# COMPACT_ATOMS: atom_id res chain seq x y z
N MET A 1 5.34 49.68 52.02
CA MET A 1 5.24 49.64 50.53
C MET A 1 6.32 48.70 50.02
N LEU A 2 5.97 47.87 49.02
CA LEU A 2 6.70 46.74 48.41
C LEU A 2 6.48 45.37 49.06
N SER A 3 5.36 44.75 48.66
CA SER A 3 5.14 43.31 48.71
C SER A 3 5.75 42.67 47.45
N PHE A 4 6.67 41.72 47.63
CA PHE A 4 7.16 40.85 46.55
C PHE A 4 6.35 39.55 46.59
N ALA A 5 5.53 39.33 45.55
CA ALA A 5 4.84 38.07 45.33
C ALA A 5 5.77 37.12 44.56
N LEU A 6 6.13 35.99 45.18
CA LEU A 6 6.78 34.88 44.49
C LEU A 6 5.70 34.10 43.72
N TRP A 7 5.82 34.09 42.39
CA TRP A 7 5.14 33.13 41.52
C TRP A 7 5.93 31.82 41.55
N LEU A 8 5.32 30.75 42.06
CA LEU A 8 5.78 29.38 41.85
C LEU A 8 5.30 28.92 40.47
N THR A 9 6.22 28.81 39.52
CA THR A 9 6.02 28.08 38.27
C THR A 9 6.12 26.58 38.56
N ALA A 10 4.98 25.88 38.46
CA ALA A 10 4.95 24.43 38.44
C ALA A 10 5.49 23.94 37.09
N THR A 11 6.74 23.50 37.07
CA THR A 11 7.31 22.73 35.96
C THR A 11 6.70 21.33 35.95
N CYS A 12 5.74 21.10 35.06
CA CYS A 12 5.31 19.76 34.67
C CYS A 12 6.44 19.07 33.91
N THR A 13 7.25 18.27 34.60
CA THR A 13 8.14 17.30 33.98
C THR A 13 7.31 16.13 33.46
N LEU A 14 7.00 16.16 32.16
CA LEU A 14 6.56 14.98 31.41
C LEU A 14 7.75 14.01 31.30
N THR A 15 7.89 13.10 32.26
CA THR A 15 8.72 11.91 32.11
C THR A 15 8.01 10.95 31.16
N ALA A 16 8.31 11.08 29.87
CA ALA A 16 7.99 10.05 28.88
C ALA A 16 8.81 8.79 29.22
N LEU A 17 8.18 7.85 29.93
CA LEU A 17 8.69 6.49 30.06
C LEU A 17 8.59 5.82 28.69
N SER A 18 9.65 5.97 27.89
CA SER A 18 9.91 5.16 26.71
C SER A 18 10.24 3.73 27.17
N THR A 19 9.22 2.91 27.38
CA THR A 19 9.37 1.45 27.39
C THR A 19 9.47 0.98 25.94
N THR A 20 10.64 1.18 25.34
CA THR A 20 10.99 0.49 24.10
C THR A 20 11.17 -0.98 24.46
N PHE A 21 10.18 -1.81 24.14
CA PHE A 21 10.37 -3.26 24.10
C PHE A 21 11.38 -3.54 22.97
N ALA A 22 12.64 -3.69 23.34
CA ALA A 22 13.67 -4.24 22.47
C ALA A 22 13.42 -5.75 22.38
N ILE A 23 12.84 -6.20 21.27
CA ILE A 23 12.92 -7.60 20.86
C ILE A 23 14.43 -7.85 20.64
N GLY A 24 15.02 -8.69 21.49
CA GLY A 24 16.47 -8.93 21.49
C GLY A 24 16.95 -9.54 20.15
N PRO A 25 18.17 -9.22 19.69
CA PRO A 25 18.69 -9.61 18.37
C PRO A 25 19.00 -11.11 18.20
N GLU A 26 18.97 -11.92 19.27
CA GLU A 26 19.29 -13.37 19.19
C GLU A 26 18.06 -14.28 19.00
N SER A 27 16.86 -13.72 18.90
CA SER A 27 15.63 -14.45 18.61
C SER A 27 14.81 -13.77 17.52
N ALA A 28 15.42 -13.46 16.38
CA ALA A 28 14.68 -12.98 15.21
C ALA A 28 13.48 -13.91 14.98
N VAL A 29 12.27 -13.36 15.13
CA VAL A 29 11.03 -14.12 14.91
C VAL A 29 11.06 -14.52 13.45
N ARG A 30 11.11 -15.82 13.16
CA ARG A 30 10.98 -16.25 11.77
C ARG A 30 9.51 -16.08 11.39
N PRO A 31 9.21 -15.30 10.34
CA PRO A 31 7.86 -15.27 9.83
C PRO A 31 7.50 -16.66 9.31
N HIS A 32 6.21 -17.00 9.23
CA HIS A 32 5.88 -18.27 8.60
C HIS A 32 6.06 -18.12 7.09
N ARG A 33 7.17 -18.67 6.59
CA ARG A 33 7.46 -18.74 5.16
C ARG A 33 6.43 -19.59 4.44
N ILE A 34 5.97 -19.06 3.32
CA ILE A 34 5.08 -19.77 2.41
C ILE A 34 5.95 -20.52 1.38
N PRO A 35 5.95 -21.87 1.41
CA PRO A 35 6.78 -22.68 0.53
C PRO A 35 6.14 -22.81 -0.85
N TRP A 36 6.06 -21.72 -1.61
CA TRP A 36 5.65 -21.83 -3.02
C TRP A 36 6.62 -22.81 -3.72
N GLY A 37 6.09 -23.86 -4.36
CA GLY A 37 6.89 -25.01 -4.80
C GLY A 37 7.77 -24.72 -6.02
N GLN A 38 9.02 -25.21 -6.02
CA GLN A 38 10.05 -25.06 -7.07
C GLN A 38 9.58 -25.33 -8.51
N GLU A 39 8.45 -26.00 -8.69
CA GLU A 39 7.80 -26.28 -9.97
C GLU A 39 7.26 -25.04 -10.72
N TYR A 40 7.01 -23.93 -10.04
CA TYR A 40 6.75 -22.62 -10.70
C TYR A 40 8.05 -21.88 -11.09
N TYR A 41 9.22 -22.40 -10.68
CA TYR A 41 10.53 -21.73 -10.70
C TYR A 41 11.44 -22.27 -11.82
N GLY A 42 10.86 -22.68 -12.95
CA GLY A 42 11.61 -23.14 -14.13
C GLY A 42 12.50 -22.09 -14.82
N GLU A 43 12.63 -20.90 -14.21
CA GLU A 43 13.43 -19.73 -14.59
C GLU A 43 13.92 -19.09 -13.26
N PRO A 44 14.95 -18.21 -13.23
CA PRO A 44 15.39 -17.49 -12.03
C PRO A 44 14.36 -16.44 -11.51
N SER A 45 13.06 -16.71 -11.66
CA SER A 45 11.96 -15.83 -11.28
C SER A 45 11.46 -16.12 -9.86
N ALA A 46 11.38 -15.09 -9.03
CA ALA A 46 10.76 -15.15 -7.71
C ALA A 46 9.28 -14.76 -7.76
N LEU A 47 8.47 -15.35 -6.87
CA LEU A 47 7.12 -14.85 -6.60
C LEU A 47 7.24 -13.59 -5.77
N TYR A 48 6.72 -12.49 -6.31
CA TYR A 48 6.91 -11.17 -5.77
C TYR A 48 5.63 -10.60 -5.16
N ASN A 49 5.76 -9.94 -3.99
CA ASN A 49 4.72 -9.18 -3.29
C ASN A 49 3.40 -9.95 -3.07
N PRO A 50 3.38 -10.99 -2.22
CA PRO A 50 2.18 -11.75 -1.93
C PRO A 50 1.12 -10.86 -1.26
N ALA A 51 -0.05 -10.75 -1.86
CA ALA A 51 -1.14 -9.98 -1.29
C ALA A 51 -2.42 -10.82 -1.25
N ALA A 52 -3.14 -10.79 -0.14
CA ALA A 52 -4.29 -11.63 0.11
C ALA A 52 -5.51 -10.81 0.52
N VAL A 53 -6.69 -11.38 0.27
CA VAL A 53 -7.98 -10.87 0.73
C VAL A 53 -8.85 -12.04 1.15
N PHE A 54 -9.65 -11.86 2.21
CA PHE A 54 -10.71 -12.82 2.54
C PHE A 54 -12.00 -12.45 1.81
N HIS A 55 -12.57 -13.40 1.08
CA HIS A 55 -13.85 -13.26 0.38
C HIS A 55 -14.87 -14.26 0.95
N PRO A 56 -16.09 -13.85 1.35
CA PRO A 56 -17.04 -14.75 2.02
C PRO A 56 -17.34 -16.06 1.28
N LYS A 57 -17.41 -16.02 -0.05
CA LYS A 57 -17.68 -17.22 -0.88
C LYS A 57 -16.42 -18.01 -1.24
N HIS A 58 -15.28 -17.34 -1.40
CA HIS A 58 -14.06 -17.94 -1.96
C HIS A 58 -13.00 -18.23 -0.89
N GLY A 59 -13.20 -17.75 0.33
CA GLY A 59 -12.22 -17.83 1.40
C GLY A 59 -11.07 -16.85 1.16
N TRP A 60 -9.90 -17.18 1.67
CA TRP A 60 -8.67 -16.46 1.42
C TRP A 60 -8.21 -16.64 -0.03
N VAL A 61 -8.10 -15.53 -0.75
CA VAL A 61 -7.57 -15.48 -2.11
C VAL A 61 -6.30 -14.65 -2.09
N THR A 62 -5.23 -15.18 -2.66
CA THR A 62 -3.94 -14.49 -2.75
C THR A 62 -3.53 -14.29 -4.19
N LEU A 63 -2.86 -13.17 -4.43
CA LEU A 63 -2.29 -12.79 -5.71
C LEU A 63 -0.77 -12.71 -5.58
N PHE A 64 -0.08 -13.18 -6.62
CA PHE A 64 1.34 -12.99 -6.79
C PHE A 64 1.62 -12.48 -8.18
N ARG A 65 2.74 -11.77 -8.29
CA ARG A 65 3.36 -11.49 -9.56
C ARG A 65 4.39 -12.59 -9.87
N LEU A 66 4.29 -13.18 -11.06
CA LEU A 66 5.42 -13.89 -11.65
C LEU A 66 6.22 -12.90 -12.50
N ASP A 67 7.43 -12.54 -12.04
CA ASP A 67 8.33 -11.74 -12.85
C ASP A 67 9.22 -12.65 -13.69
N LYS A 68 8.90 -12.80 -14.99
CA LYS A 68 9.65 -13.69 -15.88
C LYS A 68 11.09 -13.20 -16.17
N CYS A 69 11.47 -12.00 -15.71
CA CYS A 69 12.84 -11.51 -15.78
C CYS A 69 13.18 -10.64 -14.56
N PHE A 70 14.20 -11.01 -13.79
CA PHE A 70 14.81 -10.14 -12.76
C PHE A 70 16.05 -9.43 -13.33
N TYR A 71 16.12 -8.10 -13.16
CA TYR A 71 17.25 -7.18 -13.47
C TYR A 71 17.79 -7.08 -14.92
N GLU A 72 17.88 -5.83 -15.39
CA GLU A 72 18.66 -5.24 -16.50
C GLU A 72 18.62 -5.83 -17.92
N LYS A 73 18.23 -7.10 -18.14
CA LYS A 73 18.30 -7.73 -19.47
C LYS A 73 16.99 -7.78 -20.25
N CYS A 74 15.87 -7.49 -19.61
CA CYS A 74 14.59 -7.38 -20.30
C CYS A 74 14.26 -5.89 -20.41
N GLY A 75 14.52 -5.32 -21.60
CA GLY A 75 13.91 -4.05 -21.97
C GLY A 75 12.38 -4.15 -21.89
N ILE A 76 11.65 -3.08 -22.21
CA ILE A 76 10.18 -3.08 -22.31
C ILE A 76 9.71 -3.90 -23.53
N HIS A 77 10.12 -5.16 -23.61
CA HIS A 77 9.78 -6.11 -24.67
C HIS A 77 8.84 -7.13 -24.05
N LYS A 78 7.53 -6.87 -24.16
CA LYS A 78 6.43 -7.81 -23.86
C LYS A 78 6.68 -8.66 -22.61
N THR A 79 6.89 -8.04 -21.46
CA THR A 79 6.80 -8.80 -20.21
C THR A 79 5.32 -9.12 -20.02
N ASN A 80 4.91 -10.32 -20.46
CA ASN A 80 3.70 -10.97 -19.98
C ASN A 80 3.89 -11.24 -18.48
N THR A 81 3.89 -10.18 -17.66
CA THR A 81 3.67 -10.32 -16.24
C THR A 81 2.40 -11.12 -16.15
N SER A 82 2.42 -12.24 -15.43
CA SER A 82 1.25 -13.07 -15.22
C SER A 82 0.81 -12.86 -13.78
N VAL A 83 -0.49 -12.72 -13.55
CA VAL A 83 -1.03 -12.77 -12.20
C VAL A 83 -1.21 -14.24 -11.83
N ILE A 84 -0.61 -14.65 -10.73
CA ILE A 84 -0.86 -15.96 -10.14
C ILE A 84 -1.90 -15.76 -9.06
N VAL A 85 -2.97 -16.56 -9.12
CA VAL A 85 -4.03 -16.56 -8.12
C VAL A 85 -4.00 -17.90 -7.41
N ALA A 86 -4.08 -17.90 -6.09
CA ALA A 86 -4.23 -19.11 -5.29
C ALA A 86 -5.40 -19.00 -4.30
N ASP A 87 -6.08 -20.12 -4.11
CA ASP A 87 -7.13 -20.34 -3.12
C ASP A 87 -6.48 -20.90 -1.84
N MET A 88 -6.45 -20.09 -0.79
CA MET A 88 -5.93 -20.45 0.54
C MET A 88 -7.05 -20.88 1.50
N GLY A 89 -8.21 -21.27 0.99
CA GLY A 89 -9.23 -21.92 1.79
C GLY A 89 -10.05 -21.00 2.69
N GLN A 90 -10.94 -21.63 3.44
CA GLN A 90 -11.89 -20.97 4.32
C GLN A 90 -11.39 -21.00 5.77
N GLY A 91 -11.88 -20.07 6.59
CA GLY A 91 -11.59 -20.00 8.01
C GLY A 91 -10.85 -18.74 8.44
N SER A 92 -10.50 -18.66 9.72
CA SER A 92 -9.79 -17.52 10.30
C SER A 92 -8.35 -17.40 9.83
N ALA A 93 -7.78 -18.47 9.24
CA ALA A 93 -6.44 -18.51 8.69
C ALA A 93 -6.41 -19.04 7.24
N PRO A 94 -5.53 -18.50 6.39
CA PRO A 94 -5.19 -19.07 5.11
C PRO A 94 -4.46 -20.40 5.27
N ASP A 95 -4.92 -21.39 4.52
CA ASP A 95 -4.30 -22.69 4.30
C ASP A 95 -3.22 -22.55 3.23
N ILE A 96 -1.98 -22.49 3.68
CA ILE A 96 -0.82 -22.33 2.82
C ILE A 96 -0.62 -23.54 1.90
N ASP A 97 -0.81 -24.76 2.39
CA ASP A 97 -0.61 -25.98 1.60
C ASP A 97 -1.65 -26.05 0.47
N LYS A 98 -2.88 -25.66 0.75
CA LYS A 98 -3.92 -25.50 -0.27
C LYS A 98 -3.57 -24.39 -1.26
N GLY A 99 -3.05 -23.26 -0.77
CA GLY A 99 -2.56 -22.16 -1.60
C GLY A 99 -1.53 -22.66 -2.63
N VAL A 100 -0.49 -23.34 -2.18
CA VAL A 100 0.58 -23.87 -3.06
C VAL A 100 0.01 -24.80 -4.14
N LYS A 101 -0.91 -25.69 -3.78
CA LYS A 101 -1.54 -26.66 -4.70
C LYS A 101 -2.54 -26.04 -5.67
N SER A 102 -3.16 -24.93 -5.30
CA SER A 102 -4.20 -24.27 -6.11
C SER A 102 -3.67 -23.12 -6.97
N ALA A 103 -2.44 -22.68 -6.72
CA ALA A 103 -1.82 -21.58 -7.44
C ALA A 103 -1.87 -21.82 -8.96
N ALA A 104 -2.38 -20.83 -9.69
CA ALA A 104 -2.48 -20.92 -11.14
C ALA A 104 -2.22 -19.55 -11.75
N VAL A 105 -1.51 -19.55 -12.88
CA VAL A 105 -1.45 -18.37 -13.76
C VAL A 105 -2.83 -18.13 -14.33
N TRP A 106 -3.37 -16.95 -14.12
CA TRP A 106 -4.59 -16.50 -14.75
C TRP A 106 -4.26 -15.62 -15.95
N GLU A 107 -5.03 -15.79 -17.02
CA GLU A 107 -4.89 -14.99 -18.23
C GLU A 107 -5.61 -13.65 -18.07
N TYR A 108 -5.21 -12.68 -18.90
CA TYR A 108 -6.00 -11.46 -19.07
C TYR A 108 -7.18 -11.76 -19.99
N GLU A 109 -8.36 -11.27 -19.63
CA GLU A 109 -9.50 -11.33 -20.55
C GLU A 109 -9.17 -10.47 -21.79
N LYS A 110 -9.09 -11.14 -22.95
CA LYS A 110 -8.47 -10.56 -24.14
C LYS A 110 -9.17 -9.29 -24.61
N ALA A 111 -10.50 -9.21 -24.58
CA ALA A 111 -11.22 -8.07 -25.12
C ALA A 111 -11.01 -6.81 -24.26
N SER A 112 -11.09 -6.92 -22.94
CA SER A 112 -10.80 -5.82 -22.03
C SER A 112 -9.33 -5.40 -22.10
N PHE A 113 -8.41 -6.35 -22.23
CA PHE A 113 -6.99 -6.06 -22.36
C PHE A 113 -6.64 -5.37 -23.69
N ASP A 114 -7.15 -5.86 -24.81
CA ASP A 114 -6.97 -5.24 -26.13
C ASP A 114 -7.57 -3.83 -26.16
N LYS A 115 -8.75 -3.64 -25.56
CA LYS A 115 -9.36 -2.32 -25.40
C LYS A 115 -8.46 -1.37 -24.61
N LEU A 116 -7.89 -1.85 -23.49
CA LEU A 116 -6.98 -1.07 -22.64
C LEU A 116 -5.78 -0.53 -23.43
N LEU A 117 -5.17 -1.38 -24.27
CA LEU A 117 -4.03 -1.00 -25.11
C LEU A 117 -4.45 -0.04 -26.23
N ALA A 118 -5.58 -0.30 -26.88
CA ALA A 118 -6.11 0.54 -27.95
C ALA A 118 -6.43 1.96 -27.44
N ASP A 119 -7.10 2.08 -26.28
CA ASP A 119 -7.44 3.36 -25.66
C ASP A 119 -6.19 4.20 -25.32
N ASN A 120 -5.02 3.56 -25.17
CA ASN A 120 -3.75 4.22 -24.82
C ASN A 120 -2.76 4.31 -25.99
N ASN A 121 -3.17 3.85 -27.17
CA ASN A 121 -2.34 3.81 -28.36
C ASN A 121 -0.96 3.18 -28.10
N CYS A 122 -0.88 2.14 -27.27
CA CYS A 122 0.37 1.53 -26.83
C CYS A 122 0.48 0.08 -27.31
N ASP A 123 1.71 -0.37 -27.53
CA ASP A 123 2.02 -1.73 -28.00
C ASP A 123 2.97 -2.49 -27.07
N LYS A 124 3.43 -1.80 -26.02
CA LYS A 124 4.19 -2.36 -24.91
C LYS A 124 3.51 -2.01 -23.61
N PHE A 125 3.55 -2.94 -22.68
CA PHE A 125 3.07 -2.71 -21.33
C PHE A 125 3.87 -3.55 -20.33
N ALA A 126 3.81 -3.16 -19.07
CA ALA A 126 4.20 -3.96 -17.93
C ALA A 126 3.19 -3.75 -16.80
N LEU A 127 2.93 -4.81 -16.03
CA LEU A 127 2.04 -4.79 -14.87
C LEU A 127 2.83 -5.17 -13.63
N GLY A 128 2.44 -4.64 -12.47
CA GLY A 128 3.02 -5.05 -11.20
C GLY A 128 2.26 -4.59 -9.96
N ASP A 129 2.73 -5.04 -8.80
CA ASP A 129 2.13 -4.82 -7.47
C ASP A 129 0.64 -5.16 -7.41
N PHE A 130 0.30 -6.39 -7.80
CA PHE A 130 -1.07 -6.89 -7.67
C PHE A 130 -1.48 -6.95 -6.20
N ARG A 131 -2.59 -6.29 -5.85
CA ARG A 131 -3.16 -6.30 -4.50
C ARG A 131 -4.66 -6.59 -4.60
N PRO A 132 -5.16 -7.67 -4.00
CA PRO A 132 -6.58 -7.98 -4.06
C PRO A 132 -7.38 -7.14 -3.07
N PHE A 133 -8.58 -6.73 -3.46
CA PHE A 133 -9.55 -6.05 -2.61
C PHE A 133 -10.98 -6.49 -2.92
N LEU A 134 -11.90 -6.17 -2.03
CA LEU A 134 -13.33 -6.38 -2.23
C LEU A 134 -13.99 -5.10 -2.73
N TYR A 135 -14.89 -5.25 -3.70
CA TYR A 135 -15.79 -4.18 -4.10
C TYR A 135 -17.12 -4.80 -4.57
N LYS A 136 -18.25 -4.33 -4.04
CA LYS A 136 -19.59 -4.83 -4.35
C LYS A 136 -19.74 -6.35 -4.22
N GLY A 137 -19.02 -6.93 -3.26
CA GLY A 137 -19.04 -8.36 -2.98
C GLY A 137 -18.31 -9.22 -4.01
N ASP A 138 -17.55 -8.63 -4.93
CA ASP A 138 -16.64 -9.33 -5.85
C ASP A 138 -15.18 -9.08 -5.44
N VAL A 139 -14.27 -9.93 -5.92
CA VAL A 139 -12.81 -9.74 -5.74
C VAL A 139 -12.23 -9.03 -6.95
N TYR A 140 -11.48 -7.98 -6.69
CA TYR A 140 -10.74 -7.21 -7.68
C TYR A 140 -9.25 -7.29 -7.38
N ALA A 141 -8.43 -7.16 -8.41
CA ALA A 141 -7.00 -6.97 -8.31
C ALA A 141 -6.66 -5.55 -8.74
N SER A 142 -6.01 -4.80 -7.87
CA SER A 142 -5.43 -3.52 -8.22
C SER A 142 -3.95 -3.68 -8.55
N PHE A 143 -3.41 -2.83 -9.41
CA PHE A 143 -2.03 -2.92 -9.90
C PHE A 143 -1.58 -1.59 -10.48
N TRP A 144 -0.26 -1.41 -10.65
CA TRP A 144 0.25 -0.40 -11.56
C TRP A 144 0.40 -0.98 -12.96
N ILE A 145 0.22 -0.13 -13.97
CA ILE A 145 0.44 -0.43 -15.37
C ILE A 145 1.36 0.63 -15.97
N LYS A 146 2.43 0.15 -16.63
CA LYS A 146 3.35 0.98 -17.41
C LYS A 146 3.07 0.73 -18.88
N PHE A 147 2.74 1.76 -19.63
CA PHE A 147 2.64 1.70 -21.09
C PHE A 147 3.94 2.15 -21.74
N GLY A 148 4.25 1.58 -22.90
CA GLY A 148 5.34 2.01 -23.76
C GLY A 148 4.98 1.91 -25.24
N TRP A 149 5.80 2.55 -26.08
CA TRP A 149 5.57 2.67 -27.52
C TRP A 149 6.79 2.20 -28.33
N SER A 150 6.59 1.44 -29.40
CA SER A 150 7.69 1.04 -30.30
C SER A 150 8.12 2.11 -31.28
N THR A 151 7.27 3.09 -31.59
CA THR A 151 7.59 4.19 -32.50
C THR A 151 7.30 5.54 -31.85
N PRO A 152 8.14 6.57 -32.09
CA PRO A 152 7.88 7.94 -31.64
C PRO A 152 6.84 8.59 -32.56
N ASN A 153 5.61 8.07 -32.55
CA ASN A 153 4.46 8.74 -33.15
C ASN A 153 3.72 9.44 -32.02
N PRO A 154 3.42 10.75 -32.16
CA PRO A 154 3.50 11.70 -31.07
C PRO A 154 2.86 11.13 -29.81
N PRO A 155 3.58 11.11 -28.67
CA PRO A 155 2.99 10.63 -27.44
C PRO A 155 1.66 11.38 -27.27
N PRO A 156 0.56 10.68 -26.91
CA PRO A 156 -0.66 11.39 -26.57
C PRO A 156 -0.29 12.53 -25.61
N GLN A 157 -0.95 13.69 -25.72
CA GLN A 157 -0.60 14.94 -25.01
C GLN A 157 -0.49 14.79 -23.47
N HIS A 158 -0.81 13.61 -22.95
CA HIS A 158 -0.54 13.15 -21.61
C HIS A 158 0.98 12.97 -21.39
N VAL A 159 1.63 14.05 -20.91
CA VAL A 159 3.02 14.10 -20.41
C VAL A 159 3.43 12.79 -19.72
N CYS A 160 4.28 12.00 -20.38
CA CYS A 160 4.92 10.83 -19.80
C CYS A 160 6.09 11.24 -18.93
N TRP A 161 6.17 10.63 -17.74
CA TRP A 161 7.30 10.84 -16.83
C TRP A 161 8.52 10.12 -17.39
N SER A 162 9.62 10.84 -17.53
CA SER A 162 10.94 10.21 -17.42
C SER A 162 11.00 9.57 -16.03
N THR A 163 10.75 8.26 -15.95
CA THR A 163 10.69 7.52 -14.69
C THR A 163 12.05 7.38 -14.00
N GLY A 164 13.08 8.13 -14.44
CA GLY A 164 14.46 7.95 -13.98
C GLY A 164 15.11 6.64 -14.47
N TRP A 165 14.36 5.83 -15.23
CA TRP A 165 14.79 4.57 -15.83
C TRP A 165 15.21 4.70 -17.30
N GLY A 166 15.45 5.92 -17.78
CA GLY A 166 16.05 6.16 -19.09
C GLY A 166 15.14 5.96 -20.31
N ASP A 167 13.87 5.59 -20.15
CA ASP A 167 12.93 5.46 -21.29
C ASP A 167 11.99 6.68 -21.37
N PRO A 168 12.21 7.62 -22.32
CA PRO A 168 11.35 8.78 -22.52
C PRO A 168 9.96 8.43 -23.09
N HIS A 169 9.70 7.16 -23.41
CA HIS A 169 8.47 6.68 -24.01
C HIS A 169 7.71 5.74 -23.07
N SER A 170 7.52 6.13 -21.81
CA SER A 170 6.67 5.35 -20.91
C SER A 170 5.84 6.17 -19.92
N CYS A 171 4.61 5.73 -19.68
CA CYS A 171 3.69 6.33 -18.71
C CYS A 171 3.22 5.26 -17.71
N GLU A 172 3.18 5.60 -16.41
CA GLU A 172 2.72 4.70 -15.33
C GLU A 172 1.40 5.17 -14.73
N TYR A 173 0.47 4.24 -14.53
CA TYR A 173 -0.87 4.48 -14.00
C TYR A 173 -1.22 3.47 -12.91
N THR A 174 -2.17 3.84 -12.05
CA THR A 174 -2.88 2.87 -11.18
C THR A 174 -4.14 2.40 -11.88
N ALA A 175 -4.39 1.09 -11.83
CA ALA A 175 -5.53 0.43 -12.46
C ALA A 175 -6.06 -0.71 -11.58
N TYR A 176 -7.23 -1.25 -11.94
CA TYR A 176 -7.76 -2.47 -11.33
C TYR A 176 -8.61 -3.29 -12.29
N GLY A 177 -8.69 -4.58 -12.03
CA GLY A 177 -9.45 -5.57 -12.80
C GLY A 177 -10.27 -6.49 -11.89
N LYS A 178 -11.40 -6.98 -12.39
CA LYS A 178 -12.20 -7.99 -11.69
C LYS A 178 -11.58 -9.38 -11.87
N LEU A 179 -11.50 -10.15 -10.79
CA LEU A 179 -11.12 -11.55 -10.86
C LEU A 179 -12.36 -12.39 -11.20
N ASP A 180 -12.38 -12.95 -12.41
CA ASP A 180 -13.39 -13.92 -12.81
C ASP A 180 -12.92 -15.33 -12.44
N PHE A 181 -13.38 -15.82 -11.30
CA PHE A 181 -13.04 -17.17 -10.82
C PHE A 181 -13.58 -18.29 -11.72
N ALA A 182 -14.66 -18.07 -12.45
CA ALA A 182 -15.24 -19.08 -13.33
C ALA A 182 -14.41 -19.21 -14.62
N ALA A 183 -14.04 -18.07 -15.22
CA ALA A 183 -13.19 -18.04 -16.40
C ALA A 183 -11.69 -18.20 -16.09
N LYS A 184 -11.29 -18.04 -14.81
CA LYS A 184 -9.89 -17.93 -14.36
C LYS A 184 -9.14 -16.82 -15.10
N GLN A 185 -9.78 -15.65 -15.17
CA GLN A 185 -9.27 -14.51 -15.91
C GLN A 185 -9.30 -13.23 -15.07
N LEU A 186 -8.35 -12.34 -15.33
CA LEU A 186 -8.41 -10.95 -14.88
C LEU A 186 -9.08 -10.11 -15.97
N GLN A 187 -10.29 -9.64 -15.69
CA GLN A 187 -11.02 -8.71 -16.56
C GLN A 187 -10.56 -7.29 -16.25
N MET A 188 -9.86 -6.64 -17.19
CA MET A 188 -9.36 -5.29 -16.99
C MET A 188 -10.52 -4.32 -17.00
N THR A 189 -10.91 -3.81 -15.83
CA THR A 189 -12.07 -2.93 -15.76
C THR A 189 -11.73 -1.57 -16.36
N GLN A 190 -10.68 -0.90 -15.86
CA GLN A 190 -10.35 0.47 -16.29
C GLN A 190 -9.05 1.04 -15.66
N GLN A 191 -8.60 2.18 -16.19
CA GLN A 191 -7.46 2.99 -15.74
C GLN A 191 -7.95 4.22 -14.99
N PHE A 192 -7.30 4.56 -13.88
CA PHE A 192 -7.95 5.47 -12.93
C PHE A 192 -7.14 6.67 -12.49
N ALA A 193 -5.81 6.64 -12.53
CA ALA A 193 -5.10 7.80 -12.01
C ALA A 193 -3.75 8.00 -12.67
N LYS A 194 -3.60 9.19 -13.27
CA LYS A 194 -2.32 9.90 -13.27
C LYS A 194 -2.27 10.65 -11.93
N PRO A 195 -1.28 10.38 -11.07
CA PRO A 195 -1.10 11.15 -9.85
C PRO A 195 -0.98 12.64 -10.16
N VAL A 196 -1.71 13.49 -9.45
CA VAL A 196 -1.61 14.95 -9.66
C VAL A 196 -0.52 15.60 -8.79
N LEU A 197 0.23 14.80 -8.03
CA LEU A 197 1.30 15.29 -7.16
C LEU A 197 2.63 15.60 -7.89
N GLY A 198 2.57 16.18 -9.09
CA GLY A 198 3.73 16.73 -9.83
C GLY A 198 4.91 15.77 -10.06
N ALA A 199 6.00 16.30 -10.62
CA ALA A 199 7.16 15.52 -11.08
C ALA A 199 7.94 14.75 -10.05
N SER A 200 7.73 15.08 -8.78
CA SER A 200 8.50 14.52 -7.68
C SER A 200 7.83 13.33 -7.00
N PHE A 201 6.57 13.02 -7.32
CA PHE A 201 5.82 11.97 -6.63
C PHE A 201 5.73 10.73 -7.51
N LYS A 202 6.48 9.68 -7.13
CA LYS A 202 6.46 8.40 -7.85
C LYS A 202 5.11 7.68 -7.58
N PRO A 203 4.41 7.18 -8.61
CA PRO A 203 3.16 6.43 -8.46
C PRO A 203 3.32 5.14 -7.64
N GLU A 204 4.54 4.57 -7.64
CA GLU A 204 4.83 3.25 -7.08
C GLU A 204 4.46 3.15 -5.60
N LYS A 205 3.47 2.30 -5.30
CA LYS A 205 3.08 1.83 -3.96
C LYS A 205 2.42 2.86 -3.03
N ASN A 206 1.80 3.92 -3.56
CA ASN A 206 1.22 4.98 -2.72
C ASN A 206 -0.31 4.97 -2.57
N TRP A 207 -0.98 3.90 -2.99
CA TRP A 207 -2.43 3.94 -3.13
C TRP A 207 -3.15 2.73 -2.48
N GLY A 208 -4.41 2.94 -2.11
CA GLY A 208 -5.30 1.92 -1.60
C GLY A 208 -6.76 2.15 -2.01
N PHE A 209 -7.48 1.09 -2.34
CA PHE A 209 -8.89 1.14 -2.72
C PHE A 209 -9.78 0.85 -1.52
N LEU A 210 -10.90 1.58 -1.43
CA LEU A 210 -11.89 1.44 -0.38
C LEU A 210 -13.29 1.57 -0.98
N GLU A 211 -14.19 0.64 -0.68
CA GLU A 211 -15.61 0.85 -0.93
C GLU A 211 -16.23 1.65 0.23
N GLN A 212 -16.89 2.76 -0.10
CA GLN A 212 -17.63 3.58 0.85
C GLN A 212 -18.94 4.02 0.19
N ASP A 213 -20.08 3.75 0.84
CA ASP A 213 -21.42 4.11 0.34
C ASP A 213 -21.69 3.65 -1.10
N GLY A 214 -21.20 2.46 -1.46
CA GLY A 214 -21.32 1.87 -2.81
C GLY A 214 -20.46 2.52 -3.89
N GLN A 215 -19.63 3.51 -3.51
CA GLN A 215 -18.63 4.15 -4.36
C GLN A 215 -17.26 3.55 -4.10
N LEU A 216 -16.45 3.43 -5.15
CA LEU A 216 -15.07 3.04 -5.03
C LEU A 216 -14.21 4.30 -4.88
N LEU A 217 -13.49 4.40 -3.76
CA LEU A 217 -12.57 5.47 -3.46
C LEU A 217 -11.13 4.98 -3.62
N LEU A 218 -10.26 5.87 -4.10
CA LEU A 218 -8.83 5.68 -4.19
C LEU A 218 -8.16 6.65 -3.21
N ILE A 219 -7.63 6.11 -2.11
CA ILE A 219 -6.77 6.86 -1.19
C ILE A 219 -5.39 6.86 -1.83
N TYR A 220 -4.97 8.02 -2.32
CA TYR A 220 -3.74 8.18 -3.11
C TYR A 220 -2.53 8.64 -2.28
N SER A 221 -2.81 9.22 -1.11
CA SER A 221 -1.82 9.58 -0.10
C SER A 221 -2.56 9.65 1.23
N LEU A 222 -1.86 9.38 2.33
CA LEU A 222 -2.41 9.48 3.68
C LEU A 222 -1.76 10.61 4.48
N LEU A 223 -0.43 10.68 4.45
CA LEU A 223 0.36 11.65 5.21
C LEU A 223 1.47 12.23 4.32
N PRO A 224 1.84 13.52 4.48
CA PRO A 224 1.26 14.49 5.41
C PRO A 224 -0.08 15.08 4.95
N CYS A 225 -0.51 14.74 3.72
CA CYS A 225 -1.84 15.07 3.22
C CYS A 225 -2.56 13.79 2.84
N THR A 226 -3.81 13.69 3.24
CA THR A 226 -4.70 12.66 2.72
C THR A 226 -5.33 13.18 1.44
N VAL A 227 -5.17 12.43 0.35
CA VAL A 227 -5.71 12.77 -0.97
C VAL A 227 -6.59 11.63 -1.45
N ILE A 228 -7.85 11.94 -1.73
CA ILE A 228 -8.87 10.95 -2.08
C ILE A 228 -9.44 11.30 -3.45
N TYR A 229 -9.55 10.27 -4.28
CA TYR A 229 -10.25 10.31 -5.55
C TYR A 229 -11.46 9.40 -5.50
N ARG A 230 -12.52 9.80 -6.18
CA ARG A 230 -13.62 8.90 -6.51
C ARG A 230 -13.32 8.25 -7.87
N VAL A 231 -13.43 6.93 -7.91
CA VAL A 231 -13.36 6.16 -9.16
C VAL A 231 -14.68 6.38 -9.90
N ASP A 232 -14.62 7.05 -11.04
CA ASP A 232 -15.73 7.34 -11.93
C ASP A 232 -15.46 6.77 -13.33
N PRO A 233 -16.13 5.67 -13.70
CA PRO A 233 -15.84 5.00 -14.95
C PRO A 233 -16.18 5.82 -16.21
N THR A 234 -16.94 6.90 -16.05
CA THR A 234 -17.33 7.77 -17.15
C THR A 234 -16.40 8.96 -17.35
N ALA A 235 -15.48 9.21 -16.41
CA ALA A 235 -14.53 10.30 -16.50
C ALA A 235 -13.34 9.95 -17.40
N ASP A 236 -12.81 10.92 -18.15
CA ASP A 236 -11.67 10.75 -19.06
C ASP A 236 -10.43 10.12 -18.40
N LYS A 237 -10.22 10.40 -17.11
CA LYS A 237 -9.09 9.89 -16.32
C LYS A 237 -9.44 8.63 -15.51
N GLY A 238 -10.70 8.20 -15.54
CA GLY A 238 -11.27 7.17 -14.69
C GLY A 238 -11.45 7.58 -13.23
N ALA A 239 -10.64 8.46 -12.66
CA ALA A 239 -10.90 9.00 -11.32
C ALA A 239 -11.03 10.52 -11.31
N VAL A 240 -11.85 11.00 -10.39
CA VAL A 240 -12.16 12.40 -10.16
C VAL A 240 -11.67 12.77 -8.77
N PHE A 241 -10.95 13.88 -8.66
CA PHE A 241 -10.57 14.41 -7.36
C PHE A 241 -11.83 14.62 -6.53
N ASP A 242 -11.85 14.03 -5.34
CA ASP A 242 -13.01 14.11 -4.46
C ASP A 242 -12.74 15.09 -3.32
N ARG A 243 -11.73 14.80 -2.49
CA ARG A 243 -11.36 15.66 -1.36
C ARG A 243 -9.92 15.45 -0.94
N SER A 244 -9.39 16.43 -0.22
CA SER A 244 -8.10 16.29 0.44
C SER A 244 -7.99 17.18 1.66
N PHE A 245 -7.06 16.84 2.54
CA PHE A 245 -6.70 17.65 3.69
C PHE A 245 -5.23 17.42 4.04
N CYS A 246 -4.59 18.45 4.59
CA CYS A 246 -3.21 18.40 5.04
C CYS A 246 -3.12 18.73 6.52
N TYR A 247 -2.28 18.00 7.24
CA TYR A 247 -2.09 18.19 8.67
C TYR A 247 -1.16 19.38 8.91
N SER A 248 -1.64 20.41 9.61
CA SER A 248 -0.94 21.70 9.81
C SER A 248 0.29 21.63 10.71
N SER A 249 0.43 20.57 11.49
CA SER A 249 1.58 20.30 12.35
C SER A 249 2.24 18.99 11.93
N PRO A 250 2.90 18.94 10.76
CA PRO A 250 3.64 17.77 10.35
C PRO A 250 4.67 17.38 11.41
N GLU A 251 5.25 18.34 12.14
CA GLU A 251 6.20 18.08 13.23
C GLU A 251 5.57 17.32 14.39
N LEU A 252 4.27 17.49 14.66
CA LEU A 252 3.57 16.70 15.67
C LEU A 252 3.45 15.26 15.21
N VAL A 253 3.16 15.05 13.93
CA VAL A 253 3.07 13.70 13.38
C VAL A 253 4.47 13.07 13.25
N GLU A 254 5.49 13.83 12.86
CA GLU A 254 6.89 13.40 12.79
C GLU A 254 7.49 13.13 14.18
N ALA A 255 7.22 13.99 15.17
CA ALA A 255 7.59 13.78 16.57
C ALA A 255 6.82 12.60 17.17
N SER A 256 5.56 12.40 16.76
CA SER A 256 4.74 11.25 17.12
C SER A 256 5.15 9.94 16.39
N THR A 257 6.12 9.98 15.48
CA THR A 257 6.56 8.77 14.77
C THR A 257 8.08 8.62 14.79
N ASN A 258 8.79 9.59 15.37
CA ASN A 258 10.22 9.82 15.21
C ASN A 258 10.67 9.65 13.74
N HIS A 259 9.86 10.18 12.82
CA HIS A 259 9.93 9.86 11.40
C HIS A 259 9.72 11.11 10.57
N ALA A 260 10.67 11.43 9.67
CA ALA A 260 10.40 12.40 8.61
C ALA A 260 9.40 11.76 7.65
N MET A 261 8.16 12.26 7.63
CA MET A 261 7.05 11.68 6.90
C MET A 261 6.98 11.90 5.37
N PRO A 262 7.80 12.72 4.68
CA PRO A 262 7.57 12.98 3.27
C PRO A 262 7.84 11.79 2.34
N THR A 263 8.20 10.61 2.87
CA THR A 263 8.43 9.37 2.10
C THR A 263 7.48 8.22 2.44
N SER A 264 6.48 8.44 3.31
CA SER A 264 5.52 7.40 3.70
C SER A 264 4.67 6.93 2.52
N ARG A 265 4.52 5.61 2.38
CA ARG A 265 3.79 4.94 1.31
C ARG A 265 2.72 4.01 1.88
N LEU A 266 1.62 3.82 1.17
CA LEU A 266 0.55 2.89 1.59
C LEU A 266 0.94 1.43 1.32
N SER A 267 0.92 0.63 2.38
CA SER A 267 1.03 -0.83 2.31
C SER A 267 -0.38 -1.41 2.19
N GLY A 268 -0.71 -2.08 1.08
CA GLY A 268 -2.02 -2.72 0.90
C GLY A 268 -3.22 -1.77 0.73
N HIS A 269 -4.40 -2.25 1.12
CA HIS A 269 -5.66 -1.52 1.06
C HIS A 269 -6.25 -1.31 2.46
N PRO A 270 -6.95 -0.18 2.71
CA PRO A 270 -7.64 0.05 3.97
C PRO A 270 -8.53 -1.12 4.35
N GLN A 271 -8.50 -1.51 5.62
CA GLN A 271 -9.37 -2.54 6.18
C GLN A 271 -10.36 -1.92 7.14
N LEU A 272 -11.63 -2.29 7.03
CA LEU A 272 -12.61 -1.96 8.06
C LEU A 272 -12.35 -2.83 9.28
N TRP A 273 -12.08 -2.20 10.42
CA TRP A 273 -11.95 -2.85 11.71
C TRP A 273 -13.20 -2.54 12.52
N GLN A 274 -14.01 -3.56 12.77
CA GLN A 274 -15.19 -3.48 13.63
C GLN A 274 -14.81 -3.88 15.04
N HIS A 275 -15.07 -3.01 16.00
CA HIS A 275 -14.82 -3.25 17.43
C HIS A 275 -16.00 -3.97 18.06
N ALA A 276 -15.75 -4.66 19.18
CA ALA A 276 -16.79 -5.40 19.91
C ALA A 276 -17.92 -4.51 20.46
N ASP A 277 -17.66 -3.21 20.64
CA ASP A 277 -18.66 -2.23 21.09
C ASP A 277 -19.55 -1.70 19.94
N GLY A 278 -19.36 -2.20 18.71
CA GLY A 278 -20.11 -1.80 17.53
C GLY A 278 -19.58 -0.55 16.84
N THR A 279 -18.52 0.08 17.36
CA THR A 279 -17.82 1.14 16.63
C THR A 279 -16.94 0.54 15.53
N SER A 280 -16.57 1.36 14.54
CA SER A 280 -15.70 0.92 13.45
C SER A 280 -14.67 1.98 13.12
N GLU A 281 -13.46 1.53 12.84
CA GLU A 281 -12.36 2.35 12.33
C GLU A 281 -11.83 1.76 11.03
N LEU A 282 -11.20 2.59 10.20
CA LEU A 282 -10.38 2.09 9.10
C LEU A 282 -8.95 1.91 9.60
N LEU A 283 -8.38 0.75 9.36
CA LEU A 283 -6.97 0.46 9.58
C LEU A 283 -6.22 0.58 8.26
N LEU A 284 -5.18 1.40 8.26
CA LEU A 284 -4.24 1.54 7.15
C LEU A 284 -2.83 1.25 7.64
N LEU A 285 -1.99 0.71 6.76
CA LEU A 285 -0.57 0.56 7.02
C LEU A 285 0.22 1.49 6.12
N VAL A 286 1.20 2.17 6.72
CA VAL A 286 2.17 2.98 6.00
C VAL A 286 3.55 2.42 6.20
N HIS A 287 4.37 2.45 5.17
CA HIS A 287 5.78 2.11 5.27
C HIS A 287 6.66 3.25 4.83
N SER A 288 7.87 3.27 5.38
CA SER A 288 8.88 4.22 4.97
C SER A 288 10.26 3.60 4.96
N ARG A 289 11.07 4.09 4.04
CA ARG A 289 12.46 3.67 3.90
C ARG A 289 13.33 4.54 4.79
N ILE A 290 13.95 3.94 5.80
CA ILE A 290 14.81 4.67 6.75
C ILE A 290 16.25 4.78 6.21
N HIS A 291 16.80 3.67 5.70
CA HIS A 291 18.12 3.60 5.09
C HIS A 291 18.09 2.73 3.83
N HIS A 292 19.24 2.53 3.18
CA HIS A 292 19.32 1.63 2.03
C HIS A 292 18.84 0.23 2.44
N ASN A 293 17.69 -0.22 1.90
CA ASN A 293 17.07 -1.51 2.18
C ASN A 293 16.70 -1.70 3.66
N SER A 294 16.19 -0.67 4.33
CA SER A 294 15.53 -0.82 5.63
C SER A 294 14.16 -0.17 5.56
N TYR A 295 13.14 -1.00 5.77
CA TYR A 295 11.74 -0.63 5.69
C TYR A 295 11.09 -0.83 7.06
N HIS A 296 10.45 0.23 7.55
CA HIS A 296 9.64 0.20 8.75
C HIS A 296 8.19 0.39 8.35
N ASN A 297 7.28 -0.28 9.05
CA ASN A 297 5.85 -0.15 8.81
C ASN A 297 5.14 0.27 10.10
N TRP A 298 4.19 1.19 9.99
CA TRP A 298 3.34 1.70 11.07
C TRP A 298 1.88 1.41 10.74
N ALA A 299 1.07 1.28 11.78
CA ALA A 299 -0.38 1.27 11.60
C ALA A 299 -0.98 2.65 11.87
N VAL A 300 -2.06 2.93 11.17
CA VAL A 300 -2.78 4.20 11.21
C VAL A 300 -4.26 3.89 11.32
N ARG A 301 -4.92 4.45 12.32
CA ARG A 301 -6.38 4.42 12.43
C ARG A 301 -6.96 5.67 11.82
N VAL A 302 -8.04 5.48 11.10
CA VAL A 302 -8.73 6.51 10.34
C VAL A 302 -10.21 6.45 10.65
N ASP A 303 -10.82 7.60 10.87
CA ASP A 303 -12.26 7.73 11.00
C ASP A 303 -12.93 7.39 9.66
N PRO A 304 -13.83 6.39 9.58
CA PRO A 304 -14.38 5.91 8.31
C PRO A 304 -15.23 6.97 7.59
N ALA A 305 -15.86 7.88 8.33
CA ALA A 305 -16.74 8.89 7.73
C ALA A 305 -15.93 10.02 7.07
N THR A 306 -14.96 10.57 7.80
CA THR A 306 -14.17 11.73 7.37
C THR A 306 -12.89 11.36 6.63
N LEU A 307 -12.46 10.10 6.75
CA LEU A 307 -11.18 9.56 6.31
C LEU A 307 -9.95 10.24 6.96
N LYS A 308 -10.15 11.01 8.02
CA LYS A 308 -9.06 11.65 8.78
C LYS A 308 -8.39 10.63 9.71
N VAL A 309 -7.06 10.67 9.75
CA VAL A 309 -6.24 9.99 10.75
C VAL A 309 -6.66 10.40 12.16
N THR A 310 -6.96 9.41 12.99
CA THR A 310 -7.30 9.56 14.42
C THR A 310 -6.16 9.07 15.31
N HIS A 311 -5.42 8.05 14.88
CA HIS A 311 -4.29 7.51 15.64
C HIS A 311 -3.19 7.00 14.72
N ILE A 312 -1.95 7.02 15.22
CA ILE A 312 -0.79 6.38 14.59
C ILE A 312 -0.07 5.57 15.67
N THR A 313 0.57 4.48 15.29
CA THR A 313 1.37 3.71 16.25
C THR A 313 2.59 4.49 16.73
N ALA A 314 2.87 4.43 18.04
CA ALA A 314 3.98 5.13 18.70
C ALA A 314 5.37 4.74 18.16
N GLY A 315 5.46 3.60 17.49
CA GLY A 315 6.62 3.15 16.74
C GLY A 315 6.21 2.20 15.61
N PRO A 316 7.16 1.71 14.81
CA PRO A 316 6.88 0.70 13.80
C PRO A 316 6.30 -0.56 14.46
N ILE A 317 5.22 -1.09 13.90
CA ILE A 317 4.65 -2.38 14.31
C ILE A 317 5.51 -3.55 13.81
N ILE A 318 6.32 -3.29 12.79
CA ILE A 318 7.23 -4.25 12.18
C ILE A 318 8.37 -3.52 11.46
N LYS A 319 9.59 -4.00 11.62
CA LYS A 319 10.81 -3.48 10.99
C LYS A 319 11.52 -4.60 10.28
N SER A 320 12.20 -4.30 9.17
CA SER A 320 13.02 -5.32 8.51
C SER A 320 14.17 -5.85 9.38
N THR A 321 14.62 -5.10 10.38
CA THR A 321 15.62 -5.54 11.37
C THR A 321 15.10 -6.57 12.37
N ASP A 322 13.78 -6.73 12.49
CA ASP A 322 13.17 -7.73 13.38
C ASP A 322 13.31 -9.15 12.78
N PHE A 323 13.72 -9.23 11.50
CA PHE A 323 13.84 -10.47 10.74
C PHE A 323 15.24 -10.65 10.18
N ALA A 324 15.66 -11.91 10.03
CA ALA A 324 16.82 -12.27 9.25
C ALA A 324 16.46 -12.30 7.75
N VAL A 325 16.14 -11.13 7.18
CA VAL A 325 15.66 -10.99 5.80
C VAL A 325 16.64 -11.64 4.81
N GLU A 326 16.21 -12.72 4.19
CA GLU A 326 16.87 -13.40 3.07
C GLU A 326 16.33 -12.90 1.74
N GLY A 327 17.03 -13.18 0.65
CA GLY A 327 16.60 -12.78 -0.69
C GLY A 327 17.65 -12.02 -1.50
N TYR A 328 17.27 -11.57 -2.69
CA TYR A 328 18.10 -10.70 -3.52
C TYR A 328 18.33 -9.34 -2.87
N LEU A 329 17.31 -8.81 -2.21
CA LEU A 329 17.35 -7.50 -1.56
C LEU A 329 17.36 -7.63 -0.04
N LYS A 330 18.55 -7.89 0.53
CA LYS A 330 18.73 -7.98 1.99
C LYS A 330 18.17 -6.74 2.70
N GLY A 331 17.33 -6.98 3.71
CA GLY A 331 16.69 -5.94 4.52
C GLY A 331 15.40 -5.34 3.93
N VAL A 332 14.97 -5.78 2.74
CA VAL A 332 13.67 -5.39 2.18
C VAL A 332 12.57 -6.28 2.75
N LEU A 333 11.62 -5.66 3.45
CA LEU A 333 10.39 -6.29 3.91
C LEU A 333 9.22 -5.40 3.49
N VAL A 334 8.34 -5.92 2.64
CA VAL A 334 7.24 -5.15 2.05
C VAL A 334 5.91 -5.79 2.43
N VAL A 335 5.12 -5.08 3.24
CA VAL A 335 3.74 -5.47 3.52
C VAL A 335 2.88 -5.15 2.29
N SER A 336 2.28 -6.17 1.70
CA SER A 336 1.48 -6.03 0.47
C SER A 336 -0.02 -6.08 0.74
N SER A 337 -0.45 -6.72 1.82
CA SER A 337 -1.83 -6.67 2.35
C SER A 337 -1.84 -7.01 3.83
N PHE A 338 -2.94 -6.71 4.51
CA PHE A 338 -3.11 -6.97 5.93
C PHE A 338 -4.59 -7.09 6.28
N HIS A 339 -4.91 -7.77 7.38
CA HIS A 339 -6.27 -8.05 7.83
C HIS A 339 -6.34 -8.05 9.35
N VAL A 340 -7.45 -7.56 9.92
CA VAL A 340 -7.75 -7.79 11.34
C VAL A 340 -8.52 -9.10 11.44
N VAL A 341 -7.98 -10.04 12.21
CA VAL A 341 -8.53 -11.39 12.40
C VAL A 341 -8.61 -11.72 13.88
N ASP A 342 -9.50 -12.64 14.24
CA ASP A 342 -9.51 -13.25 15.56
C ASP A 342 -8.58 -14.46 15.57
N VAL A 343 -7.58 -14.44 16.45
CA VAL A 343 -6.69 -15.58 16.71
C VAL A 343 -6.82 -15.94 18.19
N GLY A 344 -7.65 -16.95 18.48
CA GLY A 344 -7.82 -17.46 19.84
C GLY A 344 -8.53 -16.49 20.78
N GLY A 345 -9.49 -15.71 20.28
CA GLY A 345 -10.21 -14.67 21.03
C GLY A 345 -9.46 -13.35 21.14
N GLN A 346 -8.36 -13.19 20.40
CA GLN A 346 -7.53 -11.99 20.39
C GLN A 346 -7.53 -11.34 19.01
N GLU A 347 -7.95 -10.07 18.96
CA GLU A 347 -7.83 -9.25 17.75
C GLU A 347 -6.37 -9.10 17.36
N THR A 348 -6.07 -9.55 16.16
CA THR A 348 -4.70 -9.70 15.66
C THR A 348 -4.63 -9.10 14.27
N LEU A 349 -3.64 -8.26 14.07
CA LEU A 349 -3.29 -7.72 12.77
C LEU A 349 -2.39 -8.72 12.05
N ARG A 350 -2.92 -9.34 11.01
CA ARG A 350 -2.22 -10.28 10.16
C ARG A 350 -1.65 -9.57 8.95
N LEU A 351 -0.34 -9.65 8.78
CA LEU A 351 0.42 -8.98 7.73
C LEU A 351 0.87 -10.00 6.70
N PHE A 352 0.56 -9.80 5.42
CA PHE A 352 1.13 -10.58 4.30
C PHE A 352 2.25 -9.78 3.65
N MET A 353 3.42 -10.39 3.51
CA MET A 353 4.66 -9.67 3.26
C MET A 353 5.55 -10.40 2.26
N GLY A 354 6.28 -9.62 1.47
CA GLY A 354 7.43 -10.11 0.70
C GLY A 354 8.73 -9.89 1.47
N GLU A 355 9.58 -10.91 1.53
CA GLU A 355 10.92 -10.90 2.14
C GLU A 355 11.98 -10.93 1.02
N GLY A 356 12.80 -9.87 0.97
CA GLY A 356 13.96 -9.72 0.07
C GLY A 356 13.68 -9.91 -1.42
N ASP A 357 12.45 -9.59 -1.85
CA ASP A 357 11.94 -9.79 -3.20
C ASP A 357 12.02 -11.25 -3.68
N GLN A 358 12.06 -12.21 -2.75
CA GLN A 358 12.21 -13.64 -3.05
C GLN A 358 11.18 -14.52 -2.35
N PHE A 359 10.90 -14.24 -1.08
CA PHE A 359 10.03 -15.08 -0.26
C PHE A 359 8.72 -14.37 0.04
N SER A 360 7.73 -15.19 0.37
CA SER A 360 6.41 -14.75 0.78
C SER A 360 6.17 -15.23 2.20
N ASP A 361 5.65 -14.34 3.01
CA ASP A 361 5.54 -14.51 4.46
C ASP A 361 4.24 -13.95 4.98
N TRP A 362 3.90 -14.38 6.18
CA TRP A 362 2.93 -13.67 7.00
C TRP A 362 3.38 -13.57 8.46
N GLN A 363 2.87 -12.54 9.14
CA GLN A 363 3.14 -12.27 10.54
C GLN A 363 1.87 -11.80 11.23
N ASP A 364 1.62 -12.36 12.42
CA ASP A 364 0.55 -11.93 13.30
C ASP A 364 1.10 -10.97 14.36
N VAL A 365 0.45 -9.82 14.50
CA VAL A 365 0.76 -8.79 15.50
C VAL A 365 -0.49 -8.55 16.33
N PRO A 366 -0.52 -8.98 17.60
CA PRO A 366 -1.71 -8.78 18.42
C PRO A 366 -1.97 -7.29 18.66
N LEU A 367 -3.19 -6.82 18.36
CA LEU A 367 -3.50 -5.38 18.41
C LEU A 367 -3.45 -4.80 19.83
N SER A 368 -3.61 -5.64 20.85
CA SER A 368 -3.45 -5.28 22.26
C SER A 368 -2.00 -4.93 22.65
N GLN A 369 -1.01 -5.30 21.83
CA GLN A 369 0.40 -4.95 22.05
C GLN A 369 0.81 -3.67 21.32
N VAL A 370 -0.07 -3.13 20.48
CA VAL A 370 0.21 -1.94 19.68
C VAL A 370 -0.09 -0.70 20.52
N ASN A 371 0.93 0.14 20.73
CA ASN A 371 0.78 1.43 21.39
C ASN A 371 0.35 2.49 20.37
N TRP A 372 -0.74 3.19 20.67
CA TRP A 372 -1.35 4.18 19.79
C TRP A 372 -1.18 5.60 20.35
N TRP A 373 -0.85 6.54 19.47
CA TRP A 373 -0.84 7.96 19.76
C TRP A 373 -1.98 8.64 19.02
N ALA A 374 -2.78 9.39 19.77
CA ALA A 374 -3.90 10.13 19.23
C ALA A 374 -3.41 11.29 18.37
N VAL A 375 -4.07 11.50 17.24
CA VAL A 375 -3.89 12.62 16.33
C VAL A 375 -5.19 13.40 16.34
N ASP A 376 -5.14 14.68 16.69
CA ASP A 376 -6.32 15.54 16.68
C ASP A 376 -6.78 15.79 15.23
N PRO A 377 -7.97 15.29 14.81
CA PRO A 377 -8.47 15.48 13.45
C PRO A 377 -8.79 16.95 13.12
N ALA A 378 -8.84 17.84 14.13
CA ALA A 378 -8.98 19.28 13.95
C ALA A 378 -7.72 19.93 13.34
N LEU A 379 -6.55 19.27 13.42
CA LEU A 379 -5.32 19.71 12.77
C LEU A 379 -5.33 19.49 11.25
N ALA A 380 -6.29 18.71 10.74
CA ALA A 380 -6.45 18.49 9.31
C ALA A 380 -7.14 19.69 8.64
N VAL A 381 -6.39 20.44 7.84
CA VAL A 381 -6.88 21.59 7.09
C VAL A 381 -7.37 21.13 5.72
N PRO A 382 -8.65 21.34 5.36
CA PRO A 382 -9.16 20.99 4.04
C PRO A 382 -8.43 21.74 2.93
N MET A 383 -8.06 21.02 1.87
CA MET A 383 -7.46 21.60 0.68
C MET A 383 -8.50 21.62 -0.44
N LYS A 384 -8.61 22.75 -1.14
CA LYS A 384 -9.65 23.00 -2.14
C LYS A 384 -9.50 22.13 -3.39
N ASP A 385 -8.26 21.83 -3.77
CA ASP A 385 -7.90 21.11 -4.98
C ASP A 385 -6.47 20.54 -4.88
N GLU A 386 -6.05 19.86 -5.94
CA GLU A 386 -4.73 19.22 -6.05
C GLU A 386 -3.57 20.23 -6.13
N GLN A 387 -3.83 21.43 -6.67
CA GLN A 387 -2.84 22.49 -6.77
C GLN A 387 -2.51 23.03 -5.36
N ALA A 388 -3.53 23.19 -4.52
CA ALA A 388 -3.37 23.56 -3.11
C ALA A 388 -2.54 22.52 -2.33
N VAL A 389 -2.79 21.23 -2.54
CA VAL A 389 -1.97 20.14 -1.94
C VAL A 389 -0.51 20.23 -2.38
N THR A 390 -0.29 20.48 -3.68
CA THR A 390 1.05 20.59 -4.25
C THR A 390 1.81 21.80 -3.69
N GLU A 391 1.14 22.94 -3.56
CA GLU A 391 1.70 24.16 -2.99
C GLU A 391 2.01 23.97 -1.49
N TRP A 392 1.08 23.40 -0.72
CA TRP A 392 1.28 23.04 0.67
C TRP A 392 2.54 22.17 0.84
N SER A 393 2.65 21.12 0.03
CA SER A 393 3.78 20.18 0.05
C SER A 393 5.10 20.84 -0.32
N ARG A 394 5.08 21.83 -1.23
CA ARG A 394 6.27 22.58 -1.63
C ARG A 394 6.74 23.53 -0.52
N ARG A 395 5.80 24.17 0.17
CA ARG A 395 6.09 25.09 1.29
C ARG A 395 6.70 24.35 2.47
N HIS A 396 6.12 23.21 2.87
CA HIS A 396 6.60 22.46 4.05
C HIS A 396 7.89 21.67 3.78
N ARG A 397 8.11 21.17 2.56
CA ARG A 397 9.40 20.56 2.18
C ARG A 397 10.59 21.54 2.25
N ARG A 398 10.35 22.85 2.11
CA ARG A 398 11.41 23.86 2.31
C ARG A 398 11.76 24.05 3.77
N LEU A 399 10.78 23.91 4.66
CA LEU A 399 10.97 24.03 6.12
C LEU A 399 11.73 22.83 6.69
N LEU A 400 11.43 21.61 6.23
CA LEU A 400 12.11 20.38 6.66
C LEU A 400 13.57 20.23 6.17
N ARG A 401 14.04 21.12 5.29
CA ARG A 401 15.42 21.12 4.76
C ARG A 401 16.30 22.21 5.38
N GLN A 402 15.72 23.07 6.21
CA GLN A 402 16.41 24.07 7.02
C GLN A 402 16.61 23.52 8.42
#